data_AF-A0A9E5K3Y5-F1
#
_entry.id   AF-A0A9E5K3Y5-F1
#
_cell.length_a   1.000
_cell.length_b   1.000
_cell.length_c   1.000
_cell.angle_alpha   90.00
_cell.angle_beta   90.00
_cell.angle_gamma   90.00
#
_symmetry.space_group_name_H-M   'P 1'
#
loop_
_entity.id
_entity.type
_entity.pdbx_description
1 polymer ?
#
loop_
_entity_poly.entity_id
_entity_poly.type
_entity_poly.pdbx_seq_one_letter_code
_entity_poly.pdbx_strand_id
1 'polypeptide(L)'
;MGHRPNIESFLEHAKNNSMIPVFRQLTGDTLTPVSAYCKLSPDKWSFLFESVVGGEKVGRYSFLGTDPFLRFSVKKKTVTIETRNPHHAGTFIKNISEHDDPISLLQEYINKYRSPHIAGLPRFCGGAVGFTGYDTVRYVENLPNIPKDDRDLPDLCFGFYDHMVIFDHINKTIAVVVHAHITENDKKDSYKIACNKIDAIVQQLQNNQCTLKITDIQPDGIVSQPYKS
;
A
#
# COMPACT_ATOMS: atom_id res chain seq x y z
N MET A 1 22.53 -11.15 -4.35
CA MET A 1 21.45 -11.12 -5.37
C MET A 1 21.16 -9.67 -5.67
N GLY A 2 21.07 -9.27 -6.94
CA GLY A 2 21.07 -7.85 -7.31
C GLY A 2 19.72 -7.16 -7.13
N HIS A 3 19.71 -6.03 -6.43
CA HIS A 3 18.65 -5.04 -6.51
C HIS A 3 18.60 -4.43 -7.93
N ARG A 4 17.40 -4.08 -8.38
CA ARG A 4 17.14 -3.44 -9.68
C ARG A 4 16.32 -2.17 -9.49
N PRO A 5 16.56 -1.09 -10.25
CA PRO A 5 17.71 -0.87 -11.12
C PRO A 5 19.03 -0.89 -10.33
N ASN A 6 20.17 -1.04 -11.01
CA ASN A 6 21.48 -0.88 -10.36
C ASN A 6 21.68 0.60 -9.95
N ILE A 7 22.70 0.88 -9.14
CA ILE A 7 22.94 2.24 -8.62
C ILE A 7 23.12 3.28 -9.74
N GLU A 8 23.77 2.94 -10.84
CA GLU A 8 23.99 3.87 -11.97
C GLU A 8 22.66 4.26 -12.63
N SER A 9 21.83 3.26 -12.95
CA SER A 9 20.50 3.46 -13.52
C SER A 9 19.56 4.17 -12.54
N PHE A 10 19.67 3.87 -11.25
CA PHE A 10 18.93 4.56 -10.19
C PHE A 10 19.28 6.06 -10.17
N LEU A 11 20.57 6.41 -10.20
CA LEU A 11 21.03 7.80 -10.18
C LEU A 11 20.56 8.57 -11.41
N GLU A 12 20.46 7.91 -12.58
CA GLU A 12 19.89 8.52 -13.78
C GLU A 12 18.41 8.85 -13.60
N HIS A 13 17.60 7.91 -13.11
CA HIS A 13 16.20 8.16 -12.82
C HIS A 13 16.01 9.25 -11.76
N ALA A 14 16.87 9.29 -10.74
CA ALA A 14 16.85 10.26 -9.65
C ALA A 14 17.21 11.70 -10.06
N LYS A 15 17.50 11.98 -11.33
CA LYS A 15 17.66 13.37 -11.84
C LYS A 15 16.32 14.09 -11.96
N ASN A 16 15.26 13.38 -12.37
CA ASN A 16 13.99 13.99 -12.78
C ASN A 16 12.79 13.54 -11.94
N ASN A 17 13.01 12.75 -10.89
CA ASN A 17 11.93 12.14 -10.11
C ASN A 17 12.21 12.24 -8.61
N SER A 18 11.16 12.46 -7.82
CA SER A 18 11.23 12.55 -6.36
C SER A 18 11.19 11.18 -5.67
N MET A 19 10.74 10.14 -6.36
CA MET A 19 10.75 8.76 -5.86
C MET A 19 11.07 7.76 -6.95
N ILE A 20 11.97 6.81 -6.68
CA ILE A 20 12.40 5.77 -7.64
C ILE A 20 12.11 4.38 -7.07
N PRO A 21 11.42 3.48 -7.79
CA PRO A 21 11.22 2.13 -7.30
C PRO A 21 12.51 1.32 -7.49
N VAL A 22 12.96 0.72 -6.40
CA VAL A 22 14.00 -0.31 -6.35
C VAL A 22 13.31 -1.61 -5.97
N PHE A 23 13.74 -2.73 -6.55
CA PHE A 23 13.13 -4.01 -6.27
C PHE A 23 14.12 -5.16 -6.30
N ARG A 24 13.72 -6.25 -5.65
CA ARG A 24 14.28 -7.59 -5.87
C ARG A 24 13.19 -8.49 -6.43
N GLN A 25 13.58 -9.35 -7.37
CA GLN A 25 12.71 -10.38 -7.92
C GLN A 25 13.09 -11.74 -7.36
N LEU A 26 12.10 -12.45 -6.85
CA LEU A 26 12.21 -13.76 -6.19
C LEU A 26 11.35 -14.79 -6.94
N THR A 27 11.63 -16.07 -6.71
CA THR A 27 10.74 -17.15 -7.12
C THR A 27 9.47 -17.15 -6.26
N GLY A 28 8.32 -17.44 -6.86
CA GLY A 28 7.01 -17.37 -6.21
C GLY A 28 6.39 -18.71 -5.82
N ASP A 29 7.07 -19.84 -6.07
CA ASP A 29 6.45 -21.17 -5.97
C ASP A 29 6.17 -21.62 -4.53
N THR A 30 6.87 -21.06 -3.54
CA THR A 30 6.80 -21.48 -2.13
C THR A 30 5.97 -20.57 -1.24
N LEU A 31 5.45 -19.46 -1.77
CA LEU A 31 4.61 -18.51 -1.05
C LEU A 31 3.33 -18.25 -1.83
N THR A 32 2.21 -18.28 -1.11
CA THR A 32 0.94 -17.73 -1.60
C THR A 32 0.77 -16.29 -1.11
N PRO A 33 -0.01 -15.44 -1.81
CA PRO A 33 -0.32 -14.09 -1.35
C PRO A 33 -0.82 -14.05 0.10
N VAL A 34 -1.73 -14.95 0.47
CA VAL A 34 -2.27 -15.05 1.83
C VAL A 34 -1.18 -15.41 2.85
N SER A 35 -0.34 -16.41 2.56
CA SER A 35 0.75 -16.79 3.47
C SER A 35 1.78 -15.68 3.62
N ALA A 36 2.13 -14.97 2.54
CA ALA A 36 3.02 -13.83 2.58
C ALA A 36 2.42 -12.67 3.37
N TYR A 37 1.13 -12.38 3.18
CA TYR A 37 0.42 -11.36 3.95
C TYR A 37 0.48 -11.65 5.45
N CYS A 38 0.26 -12.89 5.86
CA CYS A 38 0.43 -13.31 7.25
C CYS A 38 1.87 -13.11 7.75
N LYS A 39 2.87 -13.49 6.95
CA LYS A 39 4.29 -13.33 7.30
C LYS A 39 4.74 -11.87 7.42
N LEU A 40 4.08 -10.94 6.72
CA LEU A 40 4.35 -9.50 6.82
C LEU A 40 3.77 -8.88 8.12
N SER A 41 3.16 -9.67 9.01
CA SER A 41 2.61 -9.22 10.29
C SER A 41 1.66 -8.02 10.12
N PRO A 42 0.53 -8.21 9.42
CA PRO A 42 -0.31 -7.10 8.98
C PRO A 42 -0.94 -6.35 10.16
N ASP A 43 -1.13 -5.04 10.00
CA ASP A 43 -1.79 -4.17 10.96
C ASP A 43 -3.07 -3.54 10.37
N LYS A 44 -3.63 -2.54 11.05
CA LYS A 44 -4.85 -1.83 10.59
C LYS A 44 -4.68 -1.08 9.27
N TRP A 45 -3.43 -0.85 8.85
CA TRP A 45 -3.05 -0.17 7.63
C TRP A 45 -2.33 -1.12 6.67
N SER A 46 -2.67 -2.39 6.69
CA SER A 46 -2.21 -3.38 5.72
C SER A 46 -3.32 -3.73 4.74
N PHE A 47 -2.95 -4.11 3.52
CA PHE A 47 -3.90 -4.56 2.50
C PHE A 47 -3.36 -5.77 1.74
N LEU A 48 -4.31 -6.59 1.27
CA LEU A 48 -4.11 -7.64 0.28
C LEU A 48 -5.15 -7.43 -0.81
N PHE A 49 -4.71 -7.14 -2.03
CA PHE A 49 -5.56 -7.07 -3.21
C PHE A 49 -5.32 -8.26 -4.10
N GLU A 50 -6.37 -9.05 -4.30
CA GLU A 50 -6.45 -10.13 -5.27
C GLU A 50 -7.61 -9.83 -6.21
N SER A 51 -7.41 -10.12 -7.49
CA SER A 51 -8.45 -9.94 -8.49
C SER A 51 -8.89 -11.30 -9.00
N VAL A 52 -10.19 -11.46 -9.26
CA VAL A 52 -10.73 -12.58 -10.03
C VAL A 52 -11.45 -11.98 -11.24
N VAL A 53 -11.00 -12.34 -12.44
CA VAL A 53 -11.58 -11.92 -13.71
C VAL A 53 -12.58 -12.99 -14.16
N GLY A 54 -13.84 -12.60 -14.33
CA GLY A 54 -14.90 -13.48 -14.84
C GLY A 54 -15.29 -14.63 -13.90
N GLY A 55 -15.09 -14.47 -12.59
CA GLY A 55 -15.49 -15.47 -11.57
C GLY A 55 -14.57 -16.69 -11.43
N GLU A 56 -13.76 -16.99 -12.45
CA GLU A 56 -12.97 -18.24 -12.49
C GLU A 56 -11.46 -18.03 -12.66
N LYS A 57 -11.01 -16.90 -13.23
CA LYS A 57 -9.58 -16.66 -13.47
C LYS A 57 -9.00 -15.69 -12.46
N VAL A 58 -8.01 -16.12 -11.69
CA VAL A 58 -7.23 -15.20 -10.85
C VAL A 58 -6.53 -14.17 -11.76
N GLY A 59 -6.68 -12.89 -11.44
CA GLY A 59 -6.00 -11.80 -12.13
C GLY A 59 -4.49 -11.99 -12.03
N ARG A 60 -3.74 -11.45 -13.00
CA ARG A 60 -2.30 -11.72 -13.11
C ARG A 60 -1.51 -11.39 -11.85
N TYR A 61 -1.91 -10.34 -11.12
CA TYR A 61 -1.18 -9.85 -9.97
C TYR A 61 -2.00 -9.88 -8.69
N SER A 62 -1.35 -10.25 -7.59
CA SER A 62 -1.81 -9.92 -6.23
C SER A 62 -0.85 -8.89 -5.61
N PHE A 63 -1.39 -7.92 -4.88
CA PHE A 63 -0.62 -6.82 -4.28
C PHE A 63 -0.78 -6.83 -2.76
N LEU A 64 0.34 -6.73 -2.06
CA LEU A 64 0.37 -6.62 -0.61
C LEU A 64 1.12 -5.35 -0.23
N GLY A 65 0.60 -4.63 0.74
CA GLY A 65 1.29 -3.50 1.34
C GLY A 65 0.99 -3.41 2.83
N THR A 66 1.96 -2.90 3.57
CA THR A 66 1.94 -2.72 5.02
C THR A 66 2.56 -1.37 5.36
N ASP A 67 2.42 -0.89 6.59
CA ASP A 67 3.26 0.17 7.14
C ASP A 67 3.33 1.45 6.25
N PRO A 68 2.20 2.13 5.93
CA PRO A 68 2.22 3.32 5.07
C PRO A 68 3.07 4.44 5.68
N PHE A 69 3.76 5.22 4.86
CA PHE A 69 4.57 6.35 5.36
C PHE A 69 3.74 7.60 5.67
N LEU A 70 2.52 7.67 5.13
CA LEU A 70 1.55 8.74 5.36
C LEU A 70 0.14 8.16 5.42
N ARG A 71 -0.70 8.69 6.30
CA ARG A 71 -2.13 8.39 6.37
C ARG A 71 -2.92 9.66 6.16
N PHE A 72 -3.94 9.58 5.32
CA PHE A 72 -4.81 10.68 4.94
C PHE A 72 -6.25 10.26 5.16
N SER A 73 -6.97 10.95 6.02
CA SER A 73 -8.39 10.67 6.24
C SER A 73 -9.18 11.96 6.34
N VAL A 74 -10.43 11.90 5.91
CA VAL A 74 -11.33 13.05 5.91
C VAL A 74 -12.64 12.63 6.50
N LYS A 75 -13.19 13.49 7.35
CA LYS A 75 -14.56 13.39 7.83
C LYS A 75 -15.18 14.77 7.78
N LYS A 76 -16.20 14.93 6.93
CA LYS A 76 -16.78 16.22 6.55
C LYS A 76 -15.67 17.15 6.04
N LYS A 77 -15.44 18.29 6.69
CA LYS A 77 -14.36 19.22 6.33
C LYS A 77 -13.06 18.95 7.08
N THR A 78 -13.07 18.07 8.08
CA THR A 78 -11.90 17.80 8.91
C THR A 78 -10.99 16.82 8.21
N VAL A 79 -9.81 17.29 7.82
CA VAL A 79 -8.73 16.48 7.28
C VAL A 79 -7.78 16.12 8.41
N THR A 80 -7.45 14.83 8.52
CA THR A 80 -6.40 14.33 9.40
C THR A 80 -5.29 13.72 8.55
N ILE A 81 -4.09 14.29 8.69
CA ILE A 81 -2.88 13.81 8.03
C ILE A 81 -1.89 13.35 9.08
N GLU A 82 -1.49 12.09 8.98
CA GLU A 82 -0.49 11.49 9.86
C GLU A 82 0.76 11.16 9.05
N THR A 83 1.92 11.72 9.40
CA THR A 83 3.21 11.41 8.75
C THR A 83 4.18 10.78 9.74
N ARG A 84 5.13 9.95 9.26
CA ARG A 84 6.15 9.34 10.13
C ARG A 84 6.91 10.39 10.93
N ASN A 85 7.11 10.12 12.22
CA ASN A 85 7.92 10.96 13.09
C ASN A 85 9.41 10.65 12.88
N PRO A 86 10.22 11.60 12.40
CA PRO A 86 11.66 11.36 12.17
C PRO A 86 12.45 11.16 13.47
N HIS A 87 11.91 11.57 14.62
CA HIS A 87 12.57 11.47 15.93
C HIS A 87 12.14 10.25 16.76
N HIS A 88 11.02 9.61 16.40
CA HIS A 88 10.45 8.49 17.15
C HIS A 88 9.95 7.41 16.21
N ALA A 89 10.81 6.41 15.96
CA ALA A 89 10.51 5.28 15.09
C ALA A 89 9.18 4.58 15.46
N GLY A 90 8.38 4.25 14.45
CA GLY A 90 7.07 3.61 14.62
C GLY A 90 5.93 4.53 15.03
N THR A 91 6.18 5.84 15.22
CA THR A 91 5.13 6.81 15.58
C THR A 91 4.82 7.77 14.43
N PHE A 92 3.67 8.44 14.55
CA PHE A 92 3.19 9.43 13.58
C PHE A 92 3.00 10.79 14.25
N ILE A 93 3.27 11.85 13.49
CA ILE A 93 2.87 13.22 13.81
C ILE A 93 1.50 13.44 13.17
N LYS A 94 0.51 13.81 13.98
CA LYS A 94 -0.87 14.03 13.56
C LYS A 94 -1.12 15.52 13.38
N ASN A 95 -1.56 15.91 12.19
CA ASN A 95 -2.04 17.25 11.89
C ASN A 95 -3.52 17.18 11.54
N ILE A 96 -4.31 18.09 12.13
CA ILE A 96 -5.75 18.21 11.89
C ILE A 96 -6.01 19.62 11.39
N SER A 97 -6.69 19.73 10.26
CA SER A 97 -7.11 21.01 9.68
C SER A 97 -8.50 20.89 9.06
N GLU A 98 -9.13 22.03 8.80
CA GLU A 98 -10.36 22.08 8.00
C GLU A 98 -10.04 22.47 6.56
N HIS A 99 -10.71 21.83 5.60
CA HIS A 99 -10.63 22.16 4.18
C HIS A 99 -12.02 22.13 3.56
N ASP A 100 -12.31 23.12 2.71
CA ASP A 100 -13.55 23.18 1.94
C ASP A 100 -13.57 22.17 0.78
N ASP A 101 -12.41 21.87 0.22
CA ASP A 101 -12.24 20.87 -0.84
C ASP A 101 -11.15 19.85 -0.44
N PRO A 102 -11.52 18.81 0.34
CA PRO A 102 -10.59 17.76 0.75
C PRO A 102 -10.18 16.83 -0.40
N ILE A 103 -10.93 16.79 -1.51
CA ILE A 103 -10.59 15.96 -2.68
C ILE A 103 -9.40 16.57 -3.42
N SER A 104 -9.43 17.88 -3.66
CA SER A 104 -8.29 18.60 -4.25
C SER A 104 -7.02 18.44 -3.42
N LEU A 105 -7.14 18.51 -2.09
CA LEU A 105 -6.00 18.26 -1.20
C LEU A 105 -5.46 16.83 -1.36
N LEU A 106 -6.30 15.81 -1.39
CA LEU A 106 -5.84 14.43 -1.66
C LEU A 106 -5.09 14.33 -3.00
N GLN A 107 -5.60 15.01 -4.04
CA GLN A 107 -4.97 15.06 -5.36
C GLN A 107 -3.56 15.70 -5.31
N GLU A 108 -3.37 16.76 -4.54
CA GLU A 108 -2.05 17.37 -4.31
C GLU A 108 -1.06 16.36 -3.71
N TYR A 109 -1.49 15.60 -2.69
CA TYR A 109 -0.66 14.57 -2.07
C TYR A 109 -0.32 13.45 -3.06
N ILE A 110 -1.28 12.97 -3.86
CA ILE A 110 -1.02 11.97 -4.90
C ILE A 110 0.00 12.50 -5.92
N ASN A 111 -0.12 13.76 -6.34
CA ASN A 111 0.78 14.38 -7.32
C ASN A 111 2.20 14.61 -6.77
N LYS A 112 2.34 14.85 -5.46
CA LYS A 112 3.64 15.02 -4.78
C LYS A 112 4.50 13.75 -4.86
N TYR A 113 3.86 12.58 -4.80
CA TYR A 113 4.51 11.28 -4.70
C TYR A 113 4.47 10.50 -6.03
N ARG A 114 4.90 11.14 -7.13
CA ARG A 114 5.02 10.47 -8.44
C ARG A 114 6.32 9.67 -8.55
N SER A 115 6.23 8.54 -9.25
CA SER A 115 7.35 7.65 -9.50
C SER A 115 7.38 7.21 -10.97
N PRO A 116 8.56 7.04 -11.59
CA PRO A 116 8.63 6.58 -12.97
C PRO A 116 8.28 5.10 -13.06
N HIS A 117 7.81 4.69 -14.24
CA HIS A 117 7.65 3.28 -14.54
C HIS A 117 9.04 2.65 -14.80
N ILE A 118 9.35 1.58 -14.06
CA ILE A 118 10.56 0.78 -14.27
C ILE A 118 10.19 -0.54 -14.94
N ALA A 119 10.93 -0.90 -15.98
CA ALA A 119 10.71 -2.13 -16.72
C ALA A 119 10.78 -3.36 -15.80
N GLY A 120 9.83 -4.29 -15.98
CA GLY A 120 9.71 -5.50 -15.16
C GLY A 120 8.79 -5.37 -13.94
N LEU A 121 8.28 -4.18 -13.63
CA LEU A 121 7.24 -3.98 -12.63
C LEU A 121 5.87 -3.76 -13.29
N PRO A 122 4.75 -4.11 -12.63
CA PRO A 122 3.43 -3.64 -13.06
C PRO A 122 3.29 -2.12 -12.87
N ARG A 123 2.19 -1.56 -13.40
CA ARG A 123 1.90 -0.11 -13.25
C ARG A 123 1.70 0.32 -11.80
N PHE A 124 1.16 -0.58 -10.97
CA PHE A 124 0.88 -0.31 -9.56
C PHE A 124 1.94 -0.99 -8.69
N CYS A 125 2.83 -0.21 -8.10
CA CYS A 125 3.93 -0.73 -7.27
C CYS A 125 4.17 0.10 -5.99
N GLY A 126 3.32 1.10 -5.76
CA GLY A 126 3.34 2.06 -4.68
C GLY A 126 2.18 3.03 -4.86
N GLY A 127 1.88 3.85 -3.85
CA GLY A 127 0.87 4.91 -3.95
C GLY A 127 -0.19 4.87 -2.85
N ALA A 128 -1.28 5.60 -3.08
CA ALA A 128 -2.38 5.71 -2.14
C ALA A 128 -3.34 4.51 -2.25
N VAL A 129 -3.58 3.82 -1.14
CA VAL A 129 -4.49 2.68 -1.03
C VAL A 129 -5.46 2.91 0.10
N GLY A 130 -6.74 2.69 -0.16
CA GLY A 130 -7.79 3.01 0.80
C GLY A 130 -9.16 2.98 0.17
N PHE A 131 -10.06 3.81 0.67
CA PHE A 131 -11.44 3.89 0.19
C PHE A 131 -11.96 5.32 0.15
N THR A 132 -12.95 5.52 -0.72
CA THR A 132 -13.89 6.65 -0.69
C THR A 132 -15.28 6.11 -0.38
N GLY A 133 -15.82 6.52 0.75
CA GLY A 133 -17.19 6.23 1.17
C GLY A 133 -18.21 6.99 0.33
N TYR A 134 -19.47 6.56 0.41
CA TYR A 134 -20.55 7.13 -0.39
C TYR A 134 -20.70 8.64 -0.20
N ASP A 135 -20.60 9.13 1.05
CA ASP A 135 -20.79 10.54 1.37
C ASP A 135 -19.70 11.47 0.80
N THR A 136 -18.60 10.94 0.26
CA THR A 136 -17.63 11.73 -0.53
C THR A 136 -18.29 12.48 -1.70
N VAL A 137 -19.37 11.92 -2.28
CA VAL A 137 -20.11 12.60 -3.36
C VAL A 137 -20.65 13.97 -2.93
N ARG A 138 -20.88 14.18 -1.63
CA ARG A 138 -21.42 15.43 -1.08
C ARG A 138 -20.41 16.58 -1.09
N TYR A 139 -19.14 16.33 -1.40
CA TYR A 139 -18.16 17.39 -1.61
C TYR A 139 -18.29 18.04 -3.00
N VAL A 140 -18.85 17.33 -3.97
CA VAL A 140 -19.00 17.80 -5.35
C VAL A 140 -20.44 18.10 -5.73
N GLU A 141 -21.41 17.46 -5.06
CA GLU A 141 -22.85 17.60 -5.34
C GLU A 141 -23.63 17.96 -4.08
N ASN A 142 -24.65 18.80 -4.22
CA ASN A 142 -25.58 19.10 -3.14
C ASN A 142 -26.68 18.04 -3.05
N LEU A 143 -26.54 17.12 -2.09
CA LEU A 143 -27.54 16.09 -1.82
C LEU A 143 -28.29 16.42 -0.51
N PRO A 144 -29.54 16.92 -0.56
CA PRO A 144 -30.34 17.18 0.64
C PRO A 144 -30.75 15.89 1.35
N ASN A 145 -31.32 16.00 2.55
CA ASN A 145 -31.80 14.87 3.38
C ASN A 145 -30.69 13.90 3.82
N ILE A 146 -29.65 14.44 4.46
CA ILE A 146 -28.55 13.65 5.01
C ILE A 146 -29.10 12.70 6.08
N PRO A 147 -28.95 11.36 5.93
CA PRO A 147 -29.35 10.42 6.95
C PRO A 147 -28.49 10.60 8.22
N LYS A 148 -28.97 10.08 9.35
CA LYS A 148 -28.16 10.05 10.57
C LYS A 148 -26.92 9.18 10.33
N ASP A 149 -25.74 9.71 10.64
CA ASP A 149 -24.49 8.94 10.65
C ASP A 149 -24.54 7.90 11.79
N ASP A 150 -24.64 6.64 11.41
CA ASP A 150 -24.78 5.48 12.30
C ASP A 150 -23.48 4.66 12.42
N ARG A 151 -22.48 4.93 11.58
CA ARG A 151 -21.23 4.15 11.50
C ARG A 151 -19.99 4.93 11.88
N ASP A 152 -20.08 6.25 11.95
CA ASP A 152 -18.99 7.14 12.35
C ASP A 152 -17.71 7.00 11.48
N LEU A 153 -17.87 6.53 10.23
CA LEU A 153 -16.76 6.28 9.30
C LEU A 153 -16.20 7.59 8.74
N PRO A 154 -14.91 7.61 8.32
CA PRO A 154 -14.41 8.70 7.50
C PRO A 154 -15.05 8.65 6.11
N ASP A 155 -15.25 9.82 5.51
CA ASP A 155 -15.77 9.94 4.15
C ASP A 155 -14.76 9.38 3.14
N LEU A 156 -13.47 9.60 3.37
CA LEU A 156 -12.39 8.92 2.66
C LEU A 156 -11.18 8.66 3.57
N CYS A 157 -10.44 7.58 3.30
CA CYS A 157 -9.32 7.15 4.11
C CYS A 157 -8.30 6.39 3.26
N PHE A 158 -7.07 6.89 3.19
CA PHE A 158 -5.97 6.36 2.38
C PHE A 158 -4.67 6.28 3.16
N GLY A 159 -3.99 5.14 3.07
CA GLY A 159 -2.58 5.00 3.38
C GLY A 159 -1.73 5.22 2.13
N PHE A 160 -0.59 5.89 2.26
CA PHE A 160 0.38 6.06 1.18
C PHE A 160 1.54 5.11 1.42
N TYR A 161 1.75 4.21 0.47
CA TYR A 161 2.69 3.10 0.56
C TYR A 161 3.85 3.33 -0.38
N ASP A 162 5.06 3.32 0.19
CA ASP A 162 6.31 3.34 -0.57
C ASP A 162 6.85 1.94 -0.83
N HIS A 163 6.25 0.89 -0.28
CA HIS A 163 6.70 -0.47 -0.50
C HIS A 163 5.54 -1.43 -0.69
N MET A 164 5.76 -2.45 -1.53
CA MET A 164 4.78 -3.48 -1.83
C MET A 164 5.47 -4.82 -2.10
N VAL A 165 4.75 -5.90 -1.80
CA VAL A 165 5.08 -7.25 -2.26
C VAL A 165 4.07 -7.62 -3.33
N ILE A 166 4.56 -7.96 -4.52
CA ILE A 166 3.75 -8.14 -5.72
C ILE A 166 3.97 -9.54 -6.25
N PHE A 167 2.89 -10.31 -6.39
CA PHE A 167 2.92 -11.63 -7.00
C PHE A 167 2.59 -11.52 -8.48
N ASP A 168 3.42 -12.07 -9.36
CA ASP A 168 3.09 -12.31 -10.78
C ASP A 168 2.77 -13.80 -10.95
N HIS A 169 1.48 -14.11 -11.02
CA HIS A 169 0.98 -15.49 -11.08
C HIS A 169 1.28 -16.20 -12.39
N ILE A 170 1.58 -15.44 -13.46
CA ILE A 170 1.95 -16.01 -14.76
C ILE A 170 3.43 -16.38 -14.75
N ASN A 171 4.30 -15.45 -14.36
CA ASN A 171 5.74 -15.68 -14.34
C ASN A 171 6.23 -16.46 -13.11
N LYS A 172 5.34 -16.70 -12.13
CA LYS A 172 5.67 -17.35 -10.86
C LYS A 172 6.80 -16.64 -10.13
N THR A 173 6.71 -15.31 -10.07
CA THR A 173 7.71 -14.47 -9.39
C THR A 173 7.07 -13.55 -8.36
N ILE A 174 7.84 -13.18 -7.35
CA ILE A 174 7.49 -12.17 -6.36
C ILE A 174 8.43 -10.99 -6.53
N ALA A 175 7.90 -9.79 -6.70
CA ALA A 175 8.67 -8.56 -6.64
C ALA A 175 8.48 -7.91 -5.26
N VAL A 176 9.57 -7.68 -4.55
CA VAL A 176 9.59 -6.83 -3.35
C VAL A 176 10.09 -5.47 -3.79
N VAL A 177 9.20 -4.47 -3.79
CA VAL A 177 9.45 -3.13 -4.31
C VAL A 177 9.48 -2.13 -3.16
N VAL A 178 10.45 -1.21 -3.20
CA VAL A 178 10.55 -0.04 -2.31
C VAL A 178 10.84 1.20 -3.16
N HIS A 179 10.02 2.22 -3.03
CA HIS A 179 10.18 3.55 -3.59
C HIS A 179 11.15 4.34 -2.71
N ALA A 180 12.37 4.54 -3.20
CA ALA A 180 13.35 5.38 -2.54
C ALA A 180 12.93 6.84 -2.67
N HIS A 181 12.75 7.53 -1.53
CA HIS A 181 12.51 8.97 -1.50
C HIS A 181 13.83 9.70 -1.77
N ILE A 182 13.85 10.52 -2.82
CA ILE A 182 15.06 11.23 -3.25
C ILE A 182 15.19 12.52 -2.46
N THR A 183 16.29 12.66 -1.74
CA THR A 183 16.73 13.93 -1.13
C THR A 183 17.91 14.47 -1.95
N GLU A 184 17.93 15.78 -2.20
CA GLU A 184 18.94 16.39 -3.09
C GLU A 184 20.38 16.14 -2.64
N ASN A 185 20.58 16.06 -1.32
CA ASN A 185 21.90 15.91 -0.71
C ASN A 185 22.39 14.47 -0.63
N ASP A 186 21.55 13.45 -0.90
CA ASP A 186 21.95 12.06 -0.63
C ASP A 186 21.24 10.95 -1.44
N LYS A 187 21.35 11.02 -2.77
CA LYS A 187 20.77 10.02 -3.67
C LYS A 187 21.31 8.60 -3.43
N LYS A 188 22.59 8.48 -3.04
CA LYS A 188 23.23 7.19 -2.80
C LYS A 188 22.71 6.55 -1.52
N ASP A 189 22.50 7.32 -0.45
CA ASP A 189 21.92 6.77 0.76
C ASP A 189 20.44 6.46 0.57
N SER A 190 19.67 7.24 -0.20
CA SER A 190 18.30 6.87 -0.60
C SER A 190 18.25 5.47 -1.25
N TYR A 191 19.17 5.16 -2.16
CA TYR A 191 19.28 3.83 -2.76
C TYR A 191 19.62 2.76 -1.73
N LYS A 192 20.61 3.02 -0.87
CA LYS A 192 21.05 2.09 0.18
C LYS A 192 19.94 1.79 1.17
N ILE A 193 19.18 2.81 1.60
CA ILE A 193 18.02 2.68 2.48
C ILE A 193 16.96 1.80 1.83
N ALA A 194 16.65 2.03 0.55
CA ALA A 194 15.68 1.20 -0.18
C ALA A 194 16.15 -0.26 -0.29
N CYS A 195 17.41 -0.50 -0.65
CA CYS A 195 17.99 -1.84 -0.71
C CYS A 195 17.91 -2.56 0.64
N ASN A 196 18.27 -1.88 1.74
CA ASN A 196 18.19 -2.43 3.09
C ASN A 196 16.74 -2.76 3.49
N LYS A 197 15.78 -1.89 3.14
CA LYS A 197 14.35 -2.12 3.42
C LYS A 197 13.82 -3.33 2.62
N ILE A 198 14.22 -3.47 1.36
CA ILE A 198 13.90 -4.66 0.55
C ILE A 198 14.47 -5.91 1.23
N ASP A 199 15.75 -5.88 1.63
CA ASP A 199 16.39 -7.04 2.25
C ASP A 199 15.72 -7.43 3.56
N ALA A 200 15.29 -6.47 4.37
CA ALA A 200 14.51 -6.71 5.58
C ALA A 200 13.14 -7.36 5.29
N ILE A 201 12.41 -6.87 4.28
CA ILE A 201 11.12 -7.46 3.88
C ILE A 201 11.32 -8.89 3.36
N VAL A 202 12.37 -9.12 2.55
CA VAL A 202 12.71 -10.47 2.07
C VAL A 202 13.03 -11.39 3.24
N GLN A 203 13.80 -10.94 4.22
CA GLN A 203 14.08 -11.71 5.44
C GLN A 203 12.81 -12.04 6.22
N GLN A 204 11.86 -11.10 6.35
CA GLN A 204 10.57 -11.36 6.98
C GLN A 204 9.79 -12.46 6.22
N LEU A 205 9.70 -12.37 4.89
CA LEU A 205 9.01 -13.38 4.07
C LEU A 205 9.66 -14.77 4.18
N GLN A 206 10.98 -14.84 4.37
CA GLN A 206 11.70 -16.10 4.54
C GLN A 206 11.51 -16.68 5.95
N ASN A 207 11.69 -15.86 6.99
CA ASN A 207 11.90 -16.33 8.36
C ASN A 207 10.65 -16.27 9.24
N ASN A 208 9.70 -15.36 8.96
CA ASN A 208 8.50 -15.27 9.79
C ASN A 208 7.63 -16.51 9.59
N GLN A 209 7.05 -16.96 10.69
CA GLN A 209 6.09 -18.06 10.69
C GLN A 209 4.71 -17.55 10.28
N CYS A 210 4.04 -18.30 9.43
CA CYS A 210 2.64 -18.11 9.12
C CYS A 210 1.83 -18.99 10.07
N THR A 211 0.99 -18.40 10.91
CA THR A 211 0.19 -19.12 11.91
C THR A 211 -1.13 -19.66 11.36
N LEU A 212 -1.39 -19.47 10.06
CA LEU A 212 -2.58 -19.99 9.40
C LEU A 212 -2.59 -21.51 9.46
N LYS A 213 -3.71 -22.06 9.95
CA LYS A 213 -3.93 -23.50 10.04
C LYS A 213 -4.85 -23.94 8.90
N ILE A 214 -4.52 -25.06 8.29
CA ILE A 214 -5.45 -25.77 7.42
C ILE A 214 -6.60 -26.26 8.30
N THR A 215 -7.83 -26.04 7.85
CA THR A 215 -9.04 -26.47 8.53
C THR A 215 -10.01 -27.03 7.52
N ASP A 216 -10.82 -27.99 7.95
CA ASP A 216 -11.94 -28.49 7.15
C ASP A 216 -13.04 -27.42 7.07
N ILE A 217 -13.71 -27.35 5.92
CA ILE A 217 -14.87 -26.49 5.68
C ILE A 217 -16.04 -27.42 5.34
N GLN A 218 -17.19 -27.21 5.99
CA GLN A 218 -18.43 -27.90 5.62
C GLN A 218 -19.08 -27.19 4.43
N PRO A 219 -19.17 -27.80 3.24
CA PRO A 219 -19.69 -27.13 2.04
C PRO A 219 -21.19 -26.81 2.10
N ASP A 220 -21.93 -27.55 2.92
CA ASP A 220 -23.38 -27.47 3.12
C ASP A 220 -23.76 -26.80 4.46
N GLY A 221 -22.78 -26.26 5.19
CA GLY A 221 -23.00 -25.59 6.46
C GLY A 221 -23.80 -24.29 6.29
N ILE A 222 -24.80 -24.09 7.15
CA ILE A 222 -25.54 -22.82 7.24
C ILE A 222 -24.59 -21.77 7.82
N VAL A 223 -24.53 -20.58 7.22
CA VAL A 223 -23.73 -19.44 7.72
C VAL A 223 -24.20 -19.11 9.14
N SER A 224 -23.38 -19.47 10.12
CA SER A 224 -23.68 -19.34 11.55
C SER A 224 -23.09 -18.08 12.17
N GLN A 225 -22.23 -17.35 11.44
CA GLN A 225 -21.71 -16.08 11.93
C GLN A 225 -22.79 -15.01 11.81
N PRO A 226 -23.23 -14.41 12.93
CA PRO A 226 -24.15 -13.28 12.87
C PRO A 226 -23.45 -12.11 12.17
N TYR A 227 -24.13 -11.53 11.17
CA TYR A 227 -23.70 -10.27 10.58
C TYR A 227 -23.66 -9.19 11.68
N LYS A 228 -22.48 -8.61 11.89
CA LYS A 228 -22.29 -7.39 12.69
C LYS A 228 -21.81 -6.31 11.74
N SER A 229 -22.64 -5.29 11.53
CA SER A 229 -22.25 -4.06 10.83
C SER A 229 -21.24 -3.27 11.65
#